data_AF-A0A4R0UDF0-F1
#
_entry.id   AF-A0A4R0UDF0-F1
#
_cell.length_a   1.000
_cell.length_b   1.000
_cell.length_c   1.000
_cell.angle_alpha   90.00
_cell.angle_beta   90.00
_cell.angle_gamma   90.00
#
_symmetry.space_group_name_H-M   'P 1'
#
loop_
_entity.id
_entity.type
_entity.pdbx_description
1 polymer ?
#
loop_
_entity_poly.entity_id
_entity_poly.type
_entity_poly.pdbx_seq_one_letter_code
_entity_poly.pdbx_strand_id
1 'polypeptide(L)'
;MSMFWIGYAAGFVTFPVVFGLLALGFLLLVPHWPNPTCGLSCIPCDETLIEDDSTRTVSGFIAELKYVIHGLTRRHRINYKAWMKAGKPNLGWKPVA
;
A
#
# COMPACT_ATOMS: atom_id res chain seq x y z
N MET A 1 -33.43 34.59 3.53
CA MET A 1 -32.51 33.59 2.93
C MET A 1 -31.12 34.22 2.90
N SER A 2 -30.18 33.90 3.79
CA SER A 2 -28.85 34.54 3.66
C SER A 2 -27.65 33.70 4.12
N MET A 3 -27.53 33.23 5.35
CA MET A 3 -26.26 32.59 5.77
C MET A 3 -26.13 31.10 5.42
N PHE A 4 -27.23 30.33 5.47
CA PHE A 4 -27.19 28.88 5.20
C PHE A 4 -26.74 28.56 3.76
N TRP A 5 -27.28 29.27 2.76
CA TRP A 5 -26.94 29.07 1.35
C TRP A 5 -25.52 29.52 1.01
N ILE A 6 -25.00 30.55 1.69
CA ILE A 6 -23.60 30.99 1.54
C ILE A 6 -22.65 29.95 2.14
N GLY A 7 -22.95 29.41 3.32
CA GLY A 7 -22.19 28.33 3.92
C GLY A 7 -22.22 27.04 3.08
N TYR A 8 -23.38 26.72 2.51
CA TYR A 8 -23.53 25.57 1.60
C TYR A 8 -22.72 25.75 0.30
N ALA A 9 -22.80 26.92 -0.34
CA ALA A 9 -22.01 27.23 -1.53
C ALA A 9 -20.50 27.24 -1.23
N ALA A 10 -20.09 27.81 -0.09
CA ALA A 10 -18.69 27.79 0.35
C ALA A 10 -18.20 26.35 0.60
N GLY A 11 -19.01 25.50 1.25
CA GLY A 11 -18.71 24.09 1.44
C GLY A 11 -18.61 23.31 0.12
N PHE A 12 -19.53 23.57 -0.80
CA PHE A 12 -19.56 22.93 -2.12
C PHE A 12 -18.36 23.30 -3.00
N VAL A 13 -17.82 24.51 -2.85
CA VAL A 13 -16.62 24.97 -3.58
C VAL A 13 -15.33 24.53 -2.88
N THR A 14 -15.27 24.60 -1.56
CA THR A 14 -14.06 24.25 -0.80
C THR A 14 -13.76 22.76 -0.84
N PHE A 15 -14.77 21.89 -0.80
CA PHE A 15 -14.56 20.44 -0.82
C PHE A 15 -13.83 19.93 -2.08
N PRO A 16 -14.25 20.25 -3.32
CA PRO A 16 -13.53 19.83 -4.52
C PRO A 16 -12.16 20.52 -4.66
N VAL A 17 -11.99 21.74 -4.15
CA VAL A 17 -10.68 22.42 -4.15
C VAL A 17 -9.70 21.70 -3.23
N VAL A 18 -10.10 21.38 -2.00
CA VAL A 18 -9.27 20.62 -1.04
C VAL A 18 -8.97 19.23 -1.61
N PHE A 19 -9.97 18.55 -2.18
CA PHE A 19 -9.77 17.26 -2.83
C PHE A 19 -8.79 17.34 -4.00
N GLY A 20 -8.91 18.38 -4.84
CA GLY A 20 -8.00 18.63 -5.95
C GLY A 20 -6.57 18.88 -5.50
N LEU A 21 -6.37 19.65 -4.43
CA LEU A 21 -5.03 19.89 -3.84
C LEU A 21 -4.42 18.62 -3.26
N LEU A 22 -5.22 17.78 -2.58
CA LEU A 22 -4.77 16.49 -2.07
C LEU A 22 -4.38 15.54 -3.22
N ALA A 23 -5.20 15.48 -4.27
CA ALA A 23 -4.91 14.67 -5.45
C ALA A 23 -3.65 15.16 -6.17
N LEU A 24 -3.47 16.47 -6.31
CA LEU A 24 -2.27 17.05 -6.91
C LEU A 24 -1.02 16.75 -6.06
N GLY A 25 -1.10 16.94 -4.74
CA GLY A 25 -0.01 16.59 -3.83
C GLY A 25 0.37 15.12 -3.95
N PHE A 26 -0.62 14.23 -3.96
CA PHE A 26 -0.41 12.80 -4.15
C PHE A 26 0.26 12.49 -5.50
N LEU A 27 -0.21 13.08 -6.60
CA LEU A 27 0.39 12.90 -7.93
C LEU A 27 1.84 13.38 -8.02
N LEU A 28 2.20 14.44 -7.27
CA LEU A 28 3.58 14.93 -7.20
C LEU A 28 4.49 14.04 -6.34
N LEU A 29 3.93 13.38 -5.32
CA LEU A 29 4.66 12.51 -4.39
C LEU A 29 4.91 11.10 -4.93
N VAL A 30 3.96 10.53 -5.69
CA VAL A 30 4.06 9.15 -6.23
C VAL A 30 5.34 8.92 -7.08
N PRO A 31 5.76 9.83 -7.97
CA PRO A 31 7.00 9.66 -8.75
C PRO A 31 8.27 9.70 -7.89
N HIS A 32 8.21 10.29 -6.71
CA HIS A 32 9.35 10.42 -5.80
C HIS A 32 9.45 9.23 -4.82
N TRP A 33 8.50 8.28 -4.87
CA TRP A 33 8.62 7.08 -4.06
C TRP A 33 9.75 6.20 -4.56
N PRO A 34 10.64 5.74 -3.66
CA PRO A 34 11.79 4.95 -4.03
C PRO A 34 11.32 3.65 -4.69
N ASN A 35 11.79 3.37 -5.89
CA ASN A 35 11.54 2.09 -6.53
C ASN A 35 12.30 0.99 -5.75
N PRO A 36 11.65 -0.15 -5.45
CA PRO A 36 12.35 -1.28 -4.87
C PRO A 36 13.41 -1.74 -5.86
N THR A 37 14.65 -1.84 -5.39
CA THR A 37 15.80 -2.30 -6.17
C THR A 37 15.93 -3.83 -6.19
N CYS A 38 15.08 -4.54 -5.43
CA CYS A 38 15.10 -5.98 -5.27
C CYS A 38 13.66 -6.53 -5.25
N GLY A 39 13.49 -7.78 -5.69
CA GLY A 39 12.21 -8.49 -5.56
C GLY A 39 11.69 -8.52 -4.12
N LEU A 40 10.38 -8.29 -3.95
CA LEU A 40 9.73 -8.26 -2.64
C LEU A 40 9.04 -9.61 -2.40
N SER A 41 9.49 -10.35 -1.39
CA SER A 41 8.90 -11.64 -1.00
C SER A 41 8.40 -11.62 0.43
N CYS A 42 7.33 -12.37 0.68
CA CYS A 42 6.76 -12.53 2.00
C CYS A 42 7.21 -13.87 2.60
N ILE A 43 8.19 -13.84 3.52
CA ILE A 43 8.70 -15.04 4.20
C ILE A 43 7.58 -15.84 4.89
N PRO A 44 6.65 -15.23 5.67
CA PRO A 44 5.55 -15.98 6.29
C PRO A 44 4.72 -16.81 5.31
N CYS A 45 4.52 -16.30 4.09
CA CYS A 45 3.65 -16.90 3.07
C CYS A 45 4.41 -17.69 2.00
N ASP A 46 5.75 -17.62 1.99
CA ASP A 46 6.63 -18.15 0.93
C ASP A 46 6.17 -17.72 -0.48
N GLU A 47 5.80 -16.44 -0.61
CA GLU A 47 5.19 -15.89 -1.82
C GLU A 47 5.96 -14.66 -2.31
N THR A 48 6.29 -14.63 -3.59
CA THR A 48 6.90 -13.47 -4.26
C THR A 48 5.81 -12.48 -4.65
N LEU A 49 5.79 -11.31 -3.98
CA LEU A 49 4.81 -10.24 -4.23
C LEU A 49 5.18 -9.40 -5.46
N ILE A 50 6.48 -9.24 -5.67
CA ILE A 50 7.07 -8.51 -6.79
C ILE A 50 8.25 -9.34 -7.26
N GLU A 51 8.14 -9.87 -8.47
CA GLU A 51 9.26 -10.53 -9.14
C GLU A 51 10.35 -9.51 -9.45
N ASP A 52 11.59 -9.97 -9.40
CA ASP A 52 12.77 -9.20 -9.78
C ASP A 52 12.88 -9.14 -11.32
N ASP A 53 11.83 -8.61 -11.96
CA ASP A 53 11.81 -8.45 -13.41
C ASP A 53 12.46 -7.10 -13.75
N SER A 54 13.76 -7.16 -13.99
CA SER A 54 14.61 -6.03 -14.42
C SER A 54 14.06 -5.24 -15.63
N THR A 55 13.05 -5.75 -16.34
CA THR A 55 12.44 -5.11 -17.50
C THR A 55 11.22 -4.25 -17.18
N ARG A 56 10.61 -4.41 -15.99
CA ARG A 56 9.44 -3.63 -15.55
C ARG A 56 9.73 -2.92 -14.25
N THR A 57 10.08 -1.64 -14.33
CA THR A 57 10.12 -0.76 -13.17
C THR A 57 8.70 -0.60 -12.61
N VAL A 58 8.35 -1.43 -11.62
CA VAL A 58 7.16 -1.22 -10.81
C VAL A 58 7.44 0.00 -9.92
N SER A 59 6.58 1.03 -10.02
CA SER A 59 6.67 2.19 -9.12
C SER A 59 6.74 1.73 -7.66
N GLY A 60 7.61 2.33 -6.86
CA GLY A 60 7.69 2.11 -5.42
C GLY A 60 6.34 2.19 -4.71
N PHE A 61 5.44 3.03 -5.21
CA PHE A 61 4.06 3.12 -4.75
C PHE A 61 3.26 1.84 -4.93
N ILE A 62 3.34 1.25 -6.11
CA ILE A 62 2.62 0.03 -6.43
C ILE A 62 3.20 -1.14 -5.62
N ALA A 63 4.51 -1.12 -5.37
CA ALA A 63 5.19 -2.13 -4.58
C ALA A 63 4.71 -2.17 -3.12
N GLU A 64 4.73 -1.01 -2.46
CA GLU A 64 4.20 -0.84 -1.10
C GLU A 64 2.71 -1.15 -1.02
N LEU A 65 1.92 -0.68 -2.00
CA LEU A 65 0.49 -0.96 -2.04
C LEU A 65 0.21 -2.47 -2.12
N LYS A 66 0.95 -3.20 -2.96
CA LYS A 66 0.86 -4.67 -3.03
C LYS A 66 1.21 -5.31 -1.69
N TYR A 67 2.26 -4.85 -1.02
CA TYR A 67 2.66 -5.35 0.29
C TYR A 67 1.57 -5.14 1.35
N VAL A 68 1.00 -3.93 1.41
CA VAL A 68 -0.10 -3.58 2.31
C VAL A 68 -1.33 -4.44 2.03
N ILE A 69 -1.74 -4.57 0.77
CA ILE A 69 -2.88 -5.40 0.37
C ILE A 69 -2.64 -6.86 0.75
N HIS A 70 -1.44 -7.39 0.51
CA HIS A 70 -1.10 -8.75 0.92
C HIS A 70 -1.18 -8.93 2.43
N GLY A 71 -0.68 -7.96 3.20
CA GLY A 71 -0.76 -7.94 4.66
C GLY A 71 -2.20 -8.01 5.21
N LEU A 72 -3.17 -7.48 4.45
CA LEU A 72 -4.59 -7.52 4.79
C LEU A 72 -5.25 -8.87 4.49
N THR A 73 -4.62 -9.76 3.72
CA THR A 73 -5.20 -11.06 3.37
C THR A 73 -5.33 -11.98 4.58
N ARG A 74 -6.40 -12.78 4.61
CA ARG A 74 -6.63 -13.78 5.67
C ARG A 74 -5.49 -14.79 5.74
N ARG A 75 -4.97 -15.21 4.58
CA ARG A 75 -3.84 -16.14 4.45
C ARG A 75 -2.60 -15.59 5.14
N HIS A 76 -2.22 -14.35 4.82
CA HIS A 76 -1.09 -13.68 5.47
C HIS A 76 -1.27 -13.61 6.98
N ARG A 77 -2.45 -13.22 7.48
CA ARG A 77 -2.68 -13.12 8.93
C ARG A 77 -2.49 -14.46 9.65
N ILE A 78 -2.95 -15.58 9.07
CA ILE A 78 -2.79 -16.93 9.64
C ILE A 78 -1.30 -17.32 9.65
N ASN A 79 -0.65 -17.19 8.49
CA ASN A 79 0.75 -17.56 8.32
C ASN A 79 1.69 -16.69 9.18
N TYR A 80 1.46 -15.38 9.21
CA TYR A 80 2.20 -14.43 10.05
C TYR A 80 2.06 -14.78 11.53
N LYS A 81 0.85 -15.12 12.00
CA LYS A 81 0.65 -15.53 13.41
C LYS A 81 1.41 -16.83 13.74
N ALA A 82 1.42 -17.79 12.82
CA ALA A 82 2.19 -19.02 12.99
C ALA A 82 3.70 -18.76 12.99
N TRP A 83 4.17 -17.93 12.06
CA TRP A 83 5.57 -17.53 11.94
C TRP A 83 6.08 -16.78 13.18
N MET A 84 5.27 -15.87 13.72
CA MET A 84 5.54 -15.17 14.97
C MET A 84 5.66 -16.13 16.16
N LYS A 85 4.78 -17.14 16.24
CA LYS A 85 4.85 -18.17 17.29
C LYS A 85 6.09 -19.05 17.16
N ALA A 86 6.57 -19.28 15.95
CA ALA A 86 7.77 -20.07 15.67
C ALA A 86 9.08 -19.27 15.89
N GLY A 87 9.00 -17.99 16.30
CA GLY A 87 10.18 -17.18 16.56
C GLY A 87 10.78 -16.49 15.33
N LYS A 88 9.98 -16.25 14.29
CA LYS A 88 10.39 -15.59 13.04
C LYS A 88 11.54 -16.31 12.29
N PRO A 89 11.40 -17.61 11.97
CA PRO A 89 12.42 -18.32 11.22
C PRO A 89 12.59 -17.72 9.81
N ASN A 90 13.83 -17.40 9.44
CA ASN A 90 14.17 -16.85 8.12
C ASN A 90 14.50 -17.94 7.08
N LEU A 91 14.81 -19.16 7.52
CA LEU A 91 15.19 -20.29 6.65
C LEU A 91 14.36 -21.52 6.99
N GLY A 92 13.91 -22.23 5.95
CA GLY A 92 13.16 -23.49 6.10
C GLY A 92 11.75 -23.34 6.65
N TRP A 93 11.23 -22.11 6.77
CA TRP A 93 9.84 -21.88 7.11
C TRP A 93 8.92 -22.37 5.98
N LYS A 94 7.82 -23.04 6.34
CA LYS A 94 6.76 -23.39 5.40
C LYS A 94 5.45 -22.76 5.86
N PRO A 95 4.69 -22.12 4.94
CA PRO A 95 3.38 -21.56 5.25
C PRO A 95 2.42 -22.67 5.70
N VAL A 96 1.49 -22.30 6.58
CA VAL A 96 0.54 -23.22 7.20
C VAL A 96 -0.79 -23.26 6.44
N ALA A 97 -1.10 -22.18 5.71
CA ALA A 97 -2.34 -21.97 4.96
C ALA A 97 -2.15 -21.88 3.44
#